data_AF-A0A0M3IS33-F1
#
_entry.id   AF-A0A0M3IS33-F1
#
_cell.length_a   1.000
_cell.length_b   1.000
_cell.length_c   1.000
_cell.angle_alpha   90.00
_cell.angle_beta   90.00
_cell.angle_gamma   90.00
#
_symmetry.space_group_name_H-M   'P 1'
#
loop_
_entity.id
_entity.type
_entity.pdbx_description
1 polymer ?
#
loop_
_entity_poly.entity_id
_entity_poly.type
_entity_poly.pdbx_seq_one_letter_code
_entity_poly.pdbx_strand_id
1 'polypeptide(L)'
;MFKDYNANQRMDAVTDERPYKLANKLIAEFLGDLIFVFIGSSQALAQGGILNAAIAHGFAIFILVSSLAHISGGHFNPAVTLSVALCGKMKAVHAVFYMMAQLFGGFCGSLLVRVSKLSY
;
A
#
# COMPACT_ATOMS: atom_id res chain seq x y z
N MET A 1 33.40 18.57 -5.23
CA MET A 1 33.15 17.42 -4.34
C MET A 1 32.37 17.74 -3.06
N PHE A 2 32.19 19.02 -2.65
CA PHE A 2 31.39 19.41 -1.47
C PHE A 2 29.99 19.98 -1.78
N LYS A 3 29.57 19.98 -3.06
CA LYS A 3 28.26 20.51 -3.48
C LYS A 3 27.15 19.44 -3.48
N ASP A 4 27.52 18.17 -3.56
CA ASP A 4 26.56 17.05 -3.67
C ASP A 4 26.11 16.51 -2.29
N TYR A 5 26.92 16.69 -1.24
CA TYR A 5 26.61 16.22 0.11
C TYR A 5 25.40 16.94 0.73
N ASN A 6 25.30 18.26 0.55
CA ASN A 6 24.19 19.07 1.08
C ASN A 6 22.87 18.88 0.30
N ALA A 7 22.94 18.54 -0.99
CA ALA A 7 21.75 18.19 -1.78
C ALA A 7 21.21 16.82 -1.37
N ASN A 8 22.10 15.84 -1.17
CA ASN A 8 21.73 14.53 -0.62
C ASN A 8 21.13 14.68 0.79
N GLN A 9 21.75 15.41 1.71
CA GLN A 9 21.21 15.59 3.07
C GLN A 9 19.82 16.26 3.14
N ARG A 10 19.51 17.20 2.22
CA ARG A 10 18.14 17.75 2.10
C ARG A 10 17.17 16.78 1.45
N MET A 11 17.66 15.96 0.53
CA MET A 11 16.93 14.88 -0.09
C MET A 11 16.68 13.73 0.91
N ASP A 12 17.53 13.59 1.93
CA ASP A 12 17.44 12.63 3.04
C ASP A 12 16.50 13.14 4.15
N ALA A 13 16.35 14.46 4.32
CA ALA A 13 15.34 15.05 5.21
C ALA A 13 13.87 14.87 4.72
N VAL A 14 13.67 14.47 3.46
CA VAL A 14 12.37 14.05 2.88
C VAL A 14 12.24 12.52 2.85
N THR A 15 13.32 11.77 3.10
CA THR A 15 13.22 10.32 3.22
C THR A 15 12.65 9.97 4.56
N ASP A 16 11.45 9.40 4.53
CA ASP A 16 10.95 8.45 5.52
C ASP A 16 12.04 7.83 6.43
N GLU A 17 12.11 8.35 7.66
CA GLU A 17 13.05 8.02 8.75
C GLU A 17 13.00 6.53 9.18
N ARG A 18 12.01 5.75 8.70
CA ARG A 18 11.86 4.34 9.07
C ARG A 18 13.10 3.52 8.66
N PRO A 19 13.62 2.63 9.54
CA PRO A 19 14.85 1.87 9.34
C PRO A 19 14.70 0.68 8.35
N TYR A 20 13.82 0.81 7.36
CA TYR A 20 13.53 -0.22 6.36
C TYR A 20 13.99 0.24 4.97
N LYS A 21 14.56 -0.70 4.22
CA LYS A 21 14.94 -0.48 2.81
C LYS A 21 13.69 -0.28 1.96
N LEU A 22 13.82 0.44 0.84
CA LEU A 22 12.71 0.66 -0.11
C LEU A 22 12.07 -0.67 -0.54
N ALA A 23 12.86 -1.70 -0.84
CA ALA A 23 12.35 -3.02 -1.20
C ALA A 23 11.37 -3.59 -0.14
N ASN A 24 11.70 -3.50 1.14
CA ASN A 24 10.85 -3.98 2.23
C ASN A 24 9.53 -3.19 2.29
N LYS A 25 9.61 -1.87 2.05
CA LYS A 25 8.44 -1.00 2.00
C LYS A 25 7.53 -1.36 0.81
N LEU A 26 8.10 -1.62 -0.36
CA LEU A 26 7.36 -2.05 -1.55
C LEU A 26 6.69 -3.42 -1.35
N ILE A 27 7.38 -4.37 -0.70
CA ILE A 27 6.79 -5.68 -0.35
C ILE A 27 5.61 -5.49 0.61
N ALA A 28 5.74 -4.63 1.62
CA ALA A 28 4.65 -4.34 2.55
C ALA A 28 3.45 -3.70 1.85
N GLU A 29 3.67 -2.72 0.97
CA GLU A 29 2.60 -2.09 0.18
C GLU A 29 1.92 -3.08 -0.79
N PHE A 30 2.70 -3.93 -1.46
CA PHE A 30 2.18 -4.99 -2.32
C PHE A 30 1.32 -5.99 -1.55
N LEU A 31 1.83 -6.53 -0.43
CA LEU A 31 1.10 -7.51 0.39
C LEU A 31 -0.14 -6.89 1.02
N GLY A 32 -0.03 -5.63 1.47
CA GLY A 32 -1.17 -4.92 2.05
C GLY A 32 -2.30 -4.74 1.05
N ASP A 33 -2.00 -4.25 -0.16
CA ASP A 33 -3.04 -4.03 -1.17
C ASP A 33 -3.59 -5.34 -1.75
N LEU A 34 -2.74 -6.39 -1.85
CA LEU A 34 -3.18 -7.74 -2.18
C LEU A 34 -4.23 -8.26 -1.19
N ILE A 35 -3.95 -8.18 0.11
CA ILE A 35 -4.85 -8.65 1.16
C ILE A 35 -6.10 -7.77 1.22
N PHE A 36 -5.94 -6.45 1.11
CA PHE A 36 -7.05 -5.49 1.13
C PHE A 36 -8.05 -5.79 0.01
N VAL A 37 -7.59 -5.92 -1.24
CA VAL A 37 -8.46 -6.21 -2.39
C VAL A 37 -9.02 -7.63 -2.30
N PHE A 38 -8.25 -8.62 -1.84
CA PHE A 38 -8.75 -9.98 -1.65
C PHE A 38 -9.92 -10.03 -0.68
N ILE A 39 -9.78 -9.46 0.53
CA ILE A 39 -10.85 -9.44 1.55
C ILE A 39 -12.03 -8.60 1.06
N GLY A 40 -11.77 -7.38 0.58
CA GLY A 40 -12.79 -6.44 0.13
C GLY A 40 -13.61 -6.94 -1.06
N SER A 41 -13.00 -7.71 -1.95
CA SER A 41 -13.71 -8.30 -3.11
C SER A 41 -14.38 -9.63 -2.75
N SER A 42 -13.81 -10.42 -1.83
CA SER A 42 -14.39 -11.71 -1.41
C SER A 42 -15.75 -11.55 -0.75
N GLN A 43 -15.97 -10.49 0.03
CA GLN A 43 -17.29 -10.23 0.65
C GLN A 43 -18.40 -10.03 -0.40
N ALA A 44 -18.06 -9.54 -1.60
CA ALA A 44 -19.05 -9.33 -2.67
C ALA A 44 -19.57 -10.65 -3.23
N LEU A 45 -18.75 -11.72 -3.17
CA LEU A 45 -19.17 -13.07 -3.54
C LEU A 45 -20.16 -13.68 -2.54
N ALA A 46 -20.08 -13.26 -1.27
CA ALA A 46 -20.98 -13.72 -0.22
C ALA A 46 -22.38 -13.06 -0.28
N GLN A 47 -22.68 -12.29 -1.34
CA GLN A 47 -23.93 -11.52 -1.50
C GLN A 47 -24.23 -10.61 -0.29
N GLY A 48 -23.17 -10.13 0.37
CA GLY A 48 -23.27 -9.16 1.45
C GLY A 48 -23.72 -7.82 0.92
N GLY A 49 -24.72 -7.22 1.57
CA GLY A 49 -25.12 -5.83 1.31
C GLY A 49 -24.04 -4.82 1.71
N ILE A 50 -24.36 -3.52 1.58
CA ILE A 50 -23.41 -2.43 1.80
C ILE A 50 -22.75 -2.44 3.20
N LEU A 51 -23.45 -2.94 4.22
CA LEU A 51 -22.92 -3.09 5.58
C LEU A 51 -21.75 -4.08 5.64
N ASN A 52 -21.87 -5.24 4.97
CA ASN A 52 -20.79 -6.22 4.93
C ASN A 52 -19.58 -5.65 4.19
N ALA A 53 -19.80 -4.90 3.10
CA ALA A 53 -18.73 -4.26 2.35
C ALA A 53 -17.98 -3.25 3.22
N ALA A 54 -18.70 -2.41 3.96
CA ALA A 54 -18.12 -1.41 4.84
C ALA A 54 -17.31 -2.06 5.98
N ILE A 55 -17.86 -3.08 6.64
CA ILE A 55 -17.19 -3.80 7.74
C ILE A 55 -15.93 -4.51 7.21
N ALA A 56 -16.03 -5.24 6.10
CA ALA A 56 -14.91 -5.99 5.53
C ALA A 56 -13.74 -5.08 5.16
N HIS A 57 -13.99 -3.98 4.42
CA HIS A 57 -12.93 -3.04 4.05
C HIS A 57 -12.38 -2.28 5.26
N GLY A 58 -13.25 -1.87 6.19
CA GLY A 58 -12.85 -1.15 7.39
C GLY A 58 -11.93 -1.97 8.30
N PHE A 59 -12.28 -3.23 8.57
CA PHE A 59 -11.41 -4.12 9.35
C PHE A 59 -10.15 -4.52 8.59
N ALA A 60 -10.22 -4.75 7.28
CA ALA A 60 -9.05 -5.06 6.47
C ALA A 60 -8.00 -3.95 6.58
N ILE A 61 -8.38 -2.69 6.34
CA ILE A 61 -7.43 -1.57 6.42
C ILE A 61 -6.95 -1.33 7.86
N PHE A 62 -7.83 -1.49 8.87
CA PHE A 62 -7.44 -1.38 10.28
C PHE A 62 -6.33 -2.36 10.66
N ILE A 63 -6.50 -3.65 10.31
CA ILE A 63 -5.50 -4.69 10.58
C ILE A 63 -4.21 -4.40 9.82
N LEU A 64 -4.30 -4.11 8.52
CA LEU A 64 -3.13 -3.89 7.67
C LEU A 64 -2.31 -2.68 8.13
N VAL A 65 -2.94 -1.55 8.43
CA VAL A 65 -2.24 -0.36 8.95
C VAL A 65 -1.62 -0.68 10.31
N SER A 66 -2.35 -1.35 11.21
CA SER A 66 -1.81 -1.73 12.53
C SER A 66 -0.59 -2.66 12.42
N SER A 67 -0.58 -3.56 11.43
CA SER A 67 0.48 -4.54 11.25
C SER A 67 1.66 -4.05 10.42
N LEU A 68 1.46 -3.19 9.43
CA LEU A 68 2.47 -2.90 8.40
C LEU A 68 2.86 -1.43 8.28
N ALA A 69 2.14 -0.50 8.91
CA ALA A 69 2.46 0.94 8.79
C ALA A 69 3.85 1.30 9.32
N HIS A 70 4.36 0.56 10.31
CA HIS A 70 5.71 0.75 10.84
C HIS A 70 6.81 0.42 9.80
N ILE A 71 6.48 -0.35 8.76
CA ILE A 71 7.41 -0.72 7.68
C ILE A 71 7.35 0.32 6.56
N SER A 72 6.19 0.48 5.91
CA SER A 72 6.05 1.27 4.67
C SER A 72 5.32 2.61 4.84
N GLY A 73 4.60 2.79 5.96
CA GLY A 73 3.62 3.86 6.13
C GLY A 73 2.19 3.45 5.90
N GLY A 74 1.98 2.24 5.38
CA GLY A 74 0.67 1.63 5.24
C GLY A 74 -0.27 2.46 4.38
N HIS A 75 0.19 2.87 3.20
CA HIS A 75 -0.62 3.69 2.31
C HIS A 75 -1.73 2.83 1.67
N PHE A 76 -1.37 1.65 1.16
CA PHE A 76 -2.25 0.66 0.53
C PHE A 76 -3.27 1.26 -0.44
N ASN A 77 -2.88 2.37 -1.08
CA ASN A 77 -3.76 3.18 -1.92
C ASN A 77 -2.92 4.18 -2.71
N PRO A 78 -2.98 4.16 -4.06
CA PRO A 78 -2.26 5.12 -4.88
C PRO A 78 -2.62 6.59 -4.62
N ALA A 79 -3.88 6.90 -4.27
CA ALA A 79 -4.30 8.26 -3.95
C ALA A 79 -3.72 8.76 -2.62
N VAL A 80 -3.58 7.88 -1.62
CA VAL A 80 -2.91 8.19 -0.35
C VAL A 80 -1.42 8.38 -0.58
N THR A 81 -0.80 7.50 -1.37
CA THR A 81 0.61 7.63 -1.77
C THR A 81 0.87 8.96 -2.48
N LEU A 82 0.00 9.35 -3.40
CA LEU A 82 0.10 10.61 -4.10
C LEU A 82 -0.06 11.80 -3.15
N SER A 83 -1.04 11.78 -2.23
CA SER A 83 -1.25 12.88 -1.29
C SER A 83 -0.04 13.08 -0.37
N VAL A 84 0.55 11.99 0.13
CA VAL A 84 1.78 12.02 0.94
C VAL A 84 2.95 12.62 0.14
N ALA A 85 3.07 12.28 -1.15
CA ALA A 85 4.08 12.86 -2.03
C ALA A 85 3.86 14.37 -2.25
N LEU A 86 2.62 14.80 -2.51
CA LEU A 86 2.26 16.20 -2.72
C LEU A 86 2.47 17.06 -1.46
N CYS A 87 2.29 16.47 -0.28
CA CYS A 87 2.59 17.10 1.00
C CYS A 87 4.10 17.18 1.31
N GLY A 88 4.97 16.74 0.39
CA GLY A 88 6.43 16.76 0.58
C GLY A 88 6.93 15.77 1.63
N LYS A 89 6.13 14.76 1.97
CA LYS A 89 6.46 13.74 2.99
C LYS A 89 7.11 12.48 2.41
N MET A 90 7.28 12.43 1.08
CA MET A 90 7.89 11.31 0.37
C MET A 90 8.45 11.78 -0.97
N LYS A 91 9.58 11.17 -1.39
CA LYS A 91 10.17 11.38 -2.72
C LYS A 91 9.18 10.93 -3.81
N ALA A 92 8.99 11.76 -4.84
CA ALA A 92 8.09 11.43 -5.96
C ALA A 92 8.42 10.08 -6.63
N VAL A 93 9.71 9.76 -6.76
CA VAL A 93 10.15 8.45 -7.32
C VAL A 93 9.71 7.28 -6.43
N HIS A 94 9.79 7.41 -5.10
CA HIS A 94 9.28 6.38 -4.19
C HIS A 94 7.76 6.25 -4.30
N ALA A 95 7.05 7.36 -4.46
CA ALA A 95 5.61 7.38 -4.67
C ALA A 95 5.21 6.54 -5.90
N VAL A 96 5.93 6.70 -7.01
CA VAL A 96 5.71 5.90 -8.23
C VAL A 96 5.90 4.41 -7.95
N PHE A 97 6.99 4.02 -7.28
CA PHE A 97 7.20 2.61 -6.95
C PHE A 97 6.14 2.04 -6.00
N TYR A 98 5.70 2.82 -5.00
CA TYR A 98 4.60 2.45 -4.12
C TYR A 98 3.30 2.22 -4.90
N MET A 99 2.94 3.15 -5.79
CA MET A 99 1.74 3.03 -6.63
C MET A 99 1.80 1.78 -7.53
N MET A 100 2.96 1.49 -8.11
CA MET A 100 3.15 0.27 -8.92
C MET A 100 3.01 -1.00 -8.06
N ALA A 101 3.58 -1.02 -6.86
CA ALA A 101 3.46 -2.15 -5.94
C ALA A 101 2.01 -2.36 -5.49
N GLN A 102 1.28 -1.28 -5.20
CA GLN A 102 -0.14 -1.29 -4.83
C GLN A 102 -0.99 -1.85 -5.97
N LEU A 103 -0.91 -1.24 -7.16
CA LEU A 103 -1.67 -1.70 -8.34
C LEU A 103 -1.40 -3.18 -8.68
N PHE A 104 -0.15 -3.62 -8.56
CA PHE A 104 0.20 -5.03 -8.78
C PHE A 104 -0.35 -5.94 -7.66
N GLY A 105 -0.30 -5.49 -6.40
CA GLY A 105 -0.91 -6.17 -5.26
C GLY A 105 -2.41 -6.35 -5.44
N GLY A 106 -3.13 -5.27 -5.74
CA GLY A 106 -4.57 -5.30 -6.00
C GLY A 106 -4.95 -6.18 -7.19
N PHE A 107 -4.16 -6.17 -8.27
CA PHE A 107 -4.33 -7.09 -9.40
C PHE A 107 -4.21 -8.56 -8.96
N CYS A 108 -3.14 -8.91 -8.23
CA CYS A 108 -2.96 -10.26 -7.68
C CYS A 108 -4.08 -10.66 -6.71
N GLY A 109 -4.52 -9.74 -5.84
CA GLY A 109 -5.63 -9.97 -4.92
C GLY A 109 -6.95 -10.28 -5.65
N SER A 110 -7.27 -9.51 -6.70
CA SER A 110 -8.43 -9.77 -7.55
C SER A 110 -8.33 -11.12 -8.28
N LEU A 111 -7.14 -11.46 -8.80
CA LEU A 111 -6.91 -12.74 -9.46
C LEU A 111 -7.12 -13.92 -8.49
N LEU A 112 -6.65 -13.81 -7.25
CA LEU A 112 -6.88 -14.82 -6.21
C LEU A 112 -8.38 -15.02 -5.95
N VAL A 113 -9.15 -13.94 -5.82
CA VAL A 113 -10.62 -14.03 -5.69
C VAL A 113 -11.24 -14.75 -6.88
N ARG A 114 -10.81 -14.43 -8.11
CA ARG A 114 -11.31 -15.06 -9.33
C ARG A 114 -11.04 -16.57 -9.35
N VAL A 115 -9.85 -16.99 -8.93
CA VAL A 115 -9.46 -18.40 -8.83
C VAL A 115 -10.25 -19.11 -7.72
N SER A 116 -10.36 -18.49 -6.53
CA SER A 116 -11.13 -19.06 -5.41
C SER A 116 -12.60 -19.29 -5.76
N LYS A 117 -13.20 -18.43 -6.59
CA LYS A 117 -14.57 -18.61 -7.10
C LYS A 117 -14.68 -19.79 -8.09
N LEU A 118 -13.64 -20.08 -8.87
CA LEU A 118 -13.68 -21.14 -9.87
C LEU A 118 -13.58 -22.54 -9.23
N SER A 119 -13.04 -22.63 -8.01
CA SER A 119 -12.88 -23.87 -7.26
C SER A 119 -14.15 -24.36 -6.55
N TYR A 120 -15.29 -23.71 -6.74
CA TYR A 120 -16.59 -24.03 -6.13
C TYR A 120 -17.68 -24.06 -7.21
#